data_AF-A0A6L6FBC5-F1
#
_entry.id   AF-A0A6L6FBC5-F1
#
_cell.length_a   1.000
_cell.length_b   1.000
_cell.length_c   1.000
_cell.angle_alpha   90.00
_cell.angle_beta   90.00
_cell.angle_gamma   90.00
#
_symmetry.space_group_name_H-M   'P 1'
#
loop_
_entity.id
_entity.type
_entity.pdbx_description
1 polymer ?
#
loop_
_entity_poly.entity_id
_entity_poly.type
_entity_poly.pdbx_seq_one_letter_code
_entity_poly.pdbx_strand_id
1 'polypeptide(L)'
;MNKRIISLVLMAILIAVSLYFKGGEQGAPEPSSGTSSTTQTISSTQSIPPSREAITPRETPKTIDQLTAQNNVVSFMEKYQKLPAFYMTKKQAREAGWDAKKGNLCEVLPGRAIGGDRFSNREKGLPIADGRQWFEADINYRCGHRGADRLLYSSDGMIFVSTDHYKTFQQVK
;
A
#
# COMPACT_ATOMS: atom_id res chain seq x y z
N MET A 1 -46.13 11.06 -10.81
CA MET A 1 -45.25 12.08 -11.43
C MET A 1 -44.37 11.41 -12.47
N ASN A 2 -44.47 11.81 -13.74
CA ASN A 2 -43.88 11.05 -14.84
C ASN A 2 -42.35 11.10 -14.77
N LYS A 3 -41.69 9.94 -14.87
CA LYS A 3 -40.21 9.82 -14.80
C LYS A 3 -39.49 10.74 -15.81
N ARG A 4 -40.14 11.04 -16.94
CA ARG A 4 -39.65 12.00 -17.95
C ARG A 4 -39.66 13.45 -17.46
N ILE A 5 -40.69 13.85 -16.70
CA ILE A 5 -40.81 15.20 -16.15
C ILE A 5 -39.79 15.40 -15.02
N ILE A 6 -39.59 14.38 -14.17
CA ILE A 6 -38.57 14.42 -13.10
C ILE A 6 -37.16 14.56 -13.68
N SER A 7 -36.84 13.83 -14.76
CA SER A 7 -35.54 13.91 -15.44
C SER A 7 -35.26 15.30 -16.01
N LEU A 8 -36.26 15.94 -16.64
CA LEU A 8 -36.09 17.28 -17.21
C LEU A 8 -35.88 18.35 -16.13
N VAL A 9 -36.57 18.24 -14.99
CA VAL A 9 -36.41 19.16 -13.87
C VAL A 9 -35.02 18.99 -13.23
N LEU A 10 -34.54 17.75 -13.04
CA LEU A 10 -33.20 17.50 -12.50
C LEU A 10 -32.09 18.01 -13.42
N MET A 11 -32.26 17.86 -14.75
CA MET A 11 -31.27 18.37 -15.71
C MET A 11 -31.19 19.89 -15.70
N ALA A 12 -32.33 20.60 -15.62
CA ALA A 12 -32.37 22.05 -15.56
C ALA A 12 -31.69 22.61 -14.29
N ILE A 13 -31.87 21.93 -13.15
CA ILE A 13 -31.23 22.31 -11.88
C ILE A 13 -29.71 22.15 -11.96
N LEU A 14 -29.22 21.06 -12.56
CA LEU A 14 -27.77 20.82 -12.71
C LEU A 14 -27.08 21.86 -13.61
N ILE A 15 -27.76 22.32 -14.67
CA ILE A 15 -27.25 23.38 -15.55
C ILE A 15 -27.18 24.71 -14.80
N ALA A 16 -28.22 25.06 -14.03
CA ALA A 16 -28.24 26.28 -13.24
C ALA A 16 -27.15 26.32 -12.16
N VAL A 17 -26.90 25.19 -11.48
CA VAL A 17 -25.81 25.06 -10.50
C VAL A 17 -24.44 25.17 -11.17
N SER A 18 -24.25 24.59 -12.36
CA SER A 18 -22.99 24.66 -13.09
C SER A 18 -22.62 26.08 -13.57
N LEU A 19 -23.62 26.92 -13.84
CA LEU A 19 -23.42 28.33 -14.19
C LEU A 19 -23.14 29.21 -12.96
N TYR A 20 -23.61 28.82 -11.78
CA TYR A 20 -23.39 29.56 -10.53
C TYR A 20 -22.00 29.34 -9.91
N PHE A 21 -21.31 28.25 -10.22
CA PHE A 21 -19.99 27.91 -9.63
C PHE A 21 -18.77 28.33 -10.47
N LYS A 22 -18.97 29.06 -11.57
CA LYS A 22 -17.89 29.48 -12.48
C LYS A 22 -17.51 30.96 -12.25
N GLY A 23 -17.05 31.27 -11.04
CA GLY A 23 -16.53 32.60 -10.69
C GLY A 23 -15.57 32.53 -9.51
N GLY A 24 -14.26 32.59 -9.77
CA GLY A 24 -13.21 32.62 -8.75
C GLY A 24 -11.84 32.24 -9.30
N GLU A 25 -11.14 33.21 -9.89
CA GLU A 25 -9.82 33.11 -10.49
C GLU A 25 -8.67 33.34 -9.49
N GLN A 26 -7.53 32.68 -9.79
CA GLN A 26 -6.12 33.10 -9.63
C GLN A 26 -5.44 33.21 -8.24
N GLY A 27 -4.22 32.64 -8.18
CA GLY A 27 -3.14 33.16 -7.33
C GLY A 27 -2.14 32.14 -6.77
N ALA A 28 -1.22 31.62 -7.59
CA ALA A 28 0.13 31.20 -7.14
C ALA A 28 1.02 32.49 -7.02
N PRO A 29 2.23 32.51 -6.41
CA PRO A 29 3.25 31.45 -6.44
C PRO A 29 4.12 31.25 -5.17
N GLU A 30 4.90 30.17 -5.21
CA GLU A 30 6.16 29.95 -4.49
C GLU A 30 7.23 31.03 -4.87
N PRO A 31 8.35 31.23 -4.13
CA PRO A 31 9.51 30.35 -4.37
C PRO A 31 10.58 30.20 -3.26
N SER A 32 11.26 29.04 -3.33
CA SER A 32 12.72 28.80 -3.39
C SER A 32 13.73 29.35 -2.35
N SER A 33 14.38 28.39 -1.69
CA SER A 33 15.83 28.12 -1.62
C SER A 33 16.88 29.24 -1.68
N GLY A 34 17.93 29.04 -0.87
CA GLY A 34 19.29 29.48 -1.20
C GLY A 34 20.13 29.78 0.03
N THR A 35 21.20 29.00 0.27
CA THR A 35 22.59 29.53 0.33
C THR A 35 23.56 28.43 0.77
N SER A 36 24.39 28.05 -0.19
CA SER A 36 25.70 27.41 -0.02
C SER A 36 26.69 28.38 0.63
N SER A 37 27.72 27.89 1.34
CA SER A 37 29.12 28.31 1.14
C SER A 37 30.11 27.76 2.18
N THR A 38 31.21 27.21 1.64
CA THR A 38 32.61 27.41 2.05
C THR A 38 33.22 26.53 3.16
N THR A 39 33.95 25.52 2.67
CA THR A 39 35.34 25.13 2.97
C THR A 39 36.08 25.92 4.05
N GLN A 40 36.60 25.22 5.07
CA GLN A 40 37.96 25.49 5.56
C GLN A 40 38.55 24.26 6.27
N THR A 41 39.65 23.79 5.67
CA THR A 41 40.60 22.79 6.16
C THR A 41 41.45 23.41 7.27
N ILE A 42 41.42 22.84 8.48
CA ILE A 42 42.52 22.95 9.46
C ILE A 42 42.73 21.58 10.07
N SER A 43 43.82 20.95 9.65
CA SER A 43 44.41 19.77 10.31
C SER A 43 44.89 20.18 11.70
N SER A 44 44.28 19.59 12.73
CA SER A 44 44.76 19.66 14.11
C SER A 44 44.81 18.24 14.64
N THR A 45 46.01 17.64 14.64
CA THR A 45 46.27 16.37 15.31
C THR A 45 46.27 16.63 16.81
N GLN A 46 45.16 16.29 17.48
CA GLN A 46 45.14 16.11 18.92
C GLN A 46 44.41 14.81 19.27
N SER A 47 45.20 13.92 19.86
CA SER A 47 44.88 12.62 20.40
C SER A 47 43.74 12.69 21.42
N ILE A 48 42.58 12.17 21.03
CA ILE A 48 41.49 11.79 21.93
C ILE A 48 41.46 10.25 21.92
N PRO A 49 41.44 9.57 23.08
CA PRO A 49 41.39 8.11 23.15
C PRO A 49 40.12 7.61 22.45
N PRO A 50 40.13 6.41 21.83
CA PRO A 50 38.93 5.89 21.17
C PRO A 50 37.88 5.63 22.23
N SER A 51 36.92 6.55 22.37
CA SER A 51 35.65 6.26 23.00
C SER A 51 35.06 5.08 22.24
N ARG A 52 34.84 3.96 22.93
CA ARG A 52 34.06 2.82 22.47
C ARG A 52 32.75 3.33 21.87
N GLU A 53 32.72 3.52 20.55
CA GLU A 53 31.48 3.50 19.82
C GLU A 53 30.91 2.10 20.04
N ALA A 54 29.84 2.05 20.81
CA ALA A 54 29.00 0.87 20.92
C ALA A 54 28.64 0.48 19.47
N ILE A 55 29.21 -0.63 19.00
CA ILE A 55 28.84 -1.29 17.77
C ILE A 55 27.39 -1.72 17.98
N THR A 56 26.47 -0.82 17.69
CA THR A 56 25.06 -1.14 17.56
C THR A 56 25.00 -1.95 16.28
N PRO A 57 24.62 -3.24 16.30
CA PRO A 57 24.51 -4.01 15.07
C PRO A 57 23.55 -3.27 14.15
N ARG A 58 24.06 -2.77 13.02
CA ARG A 58 23.23 -2.16 11.98
C ARG A 58 22.35 -3.28 11.45
N GLU A 59 21.09 -3.33 11.90
CA GLU A 59 20.13 -4.31 11.38
C GLU A 59 20.11 -4.18 9.86
N THR A 60 20.50 -5.25 9.18
CA THR A 60 20.44 -5.32 7.72
C THR A 60 18.98 -5.15 7.29
N PRO A 61 18.68 -4.29 6.31
CA PRO A 61 17.32 -4.14 5.81
C PRO A 61 16.76 -5.50 5.36
N LYS A 62 15.59 -5.87 5.88
CA LYS A 62 14.91 -7.11 5.48
C LYS A 62 14.53 -7.05 4.00
N THR A 63 14.75 -8.16 3.29
CA THR A 63 14.36 -8.32 1.89
C THR A 63 12.84 -8.53 1.76
N ILE A 64 12.27 -8.34 0.57
CA ILE A 64 10.81 -8.41 0.39
C ILE A 64 10.23 -9.81 0.67
N ASP A 65 11.00 -10.87 0.40
CA ASP A 65 10.63 -12.26 0.74
C ASP A 65 10.61 -12.48 2.25
N GLN A 66 11.56 -11.89 2.99
CA GLN A 66 11.55 -11.91 4.45
C GLN A 66 10.39 -11.09 5.01
N LEU A 67 10.12 -9.91 4.44
CA LEU A 67 9.01 -9.04 4.87
C LEU A 67 7.65 -9.71 4.66
N THR A 68 7.45 -10.35 3.50
CA THR A 68 6.18 -10.98 3.11
C THR A 68 6.05 -12.43 3.59
N ALA A 69 7.04 -12.98 4.30
CA ALA A 69 6.96 -14.32 4.86
C ALA A 69 5.68 -14.48 5.69
N GLN A 70 4.91 -15.55 5.45
CA GLN A 70 3.58 -15.76 6.02
C GLN A 70 3.52 -15.44 7.53
N ASN A 71 4.41 -16.05 8.32
CA ASN A 71 4.42 -15.87 9.78
C ASN A 71 4.64 -14.41 10.18
N ASN A 72 5.50 -13.67 9.46
CA ASN A 72 5.76 -12.26 9.76
C ASN A 72 4.52 -11.40 9.51
N VAL A 73 3.83 -11.63 8.39
CA VAL A 73 2.63 -10.87 8.03
C VAL A 73 1.46 -11.23 8.94
N VAL A 74 1.25 -12.52 9.21
CA VAL A 74 0.21 -13.00 10.14
C VAL A 74 0.44 -12.38 11.51
N SER A 75 1.59 -12.57 12.15
CA SER A 75 1.84 -12.01 13.49
C SER A 75 1.71 -10.48 13.55
N PHE A 76 2.07 -9.76 12.48
CA PHE A 76 1.85 -8.32 12.40
C PHE A 76 0.35 -7.98 12.36
N MET A 77 -0.41 -8.66 11.50
CA MET A 77 -1.86 -8.49 11.37
C MET A 77 -2.58 -8.84 12.66
N GLU A 78 -2.15 -9.88 13.37
CA GLU A 78 -2.74 -10.27 14.64
C GLU A 78 -2.63 -9.18 15.71
N LYS A 79 -1.49 -8.47 15.72
CA LYS A 79 -1.17 -7.43 16.68
C LYS A 79 -1.81 -6.08 16.33
N TYR A 80 -1.84 -5.72 15.05
CA TYR A 80 -2.20 -4.36 14.62
C TYR A 80 -3.49 -4.28 13.79
N GLN A 81 -4.07 -5.41 13.39
CA GLN A 81 -5.27 -5.52 12.55
C GLN A 81 -5.20 -4.68 11.26
N LYS A 82 -3.98 -4.47 10.74
CA LYS A 82 -3.71 -3.70 9.52
C LYS A 82 -2.51 -4.26 8.81
N LEU A 83 -2.49 -4.15 7.48
CA LEU A 83 -1.36 -4.60 6.69
C LEU A 83 -0.09 -3.79 7.05
N PRO A 84 1.09 -4.44 7.03
CA PRO A 84 2.36 -3.73 7.07
C PRO A 84 2.45 -2.65 5.98
N ALA A 85 3.13 -1.54 6.27
CA ALA A 85 3.18 -0.37 5.39
C ALA A 85 3.90 -0.61 4.04
N PHE A 86 4.59 -1.73 3.86
CA PHE A 86 5.21 -2.10 2.59
C PHE A 86 4.23 -2.67 1.56
N TYR A 87 3.00 -2.98 1.97
CA TYR A 87 1.93 -3.35 1.04
C TYR A 87 1.34 -2.14 0.33
N MET A 88 0.89 -2.34 -0.90
CA MET A 88 0.10 -1.38 -1.65
C MET A 88 -0.90 -2.07 -2.56
N THR A 89 -1.98 -1.37 -2.87
CA THR A 89 -3.03 -1.92 -3.75
C THR A 89 -2.53 -2.10 -5.17
N LYS A 90 -3.18 -3.01 -5.93
CA LYS A 90 -2.92 -3.19 -7.35
C LYS A 90 -3.08 -1.90 -8.14
N LYS A 91 -4.01 -1.01 -7.74
CA LYS A 91 -4.22 0.30 -8.39
C LYS A 91 -2.98 1.19 -8.23
N GLN A 92 -2.54 1.40 -6.99
CA GLN A 92 -1.35 2.22 -6.68
C GLN A 92 -0.11 1.69 -7.37
N ALA A 93 0.09 0.37 -7.38
CA ALA A 93 1.23 -0.24 -8.04
C ALA A 93 1.23 0.02 -9.55
N ARG A 94 0.09 -0.13 -10.23
CA ARG A 94 -0.04 0.15 -11.67
C ARG A 94 0.19 1.62 -12.00
N GLU A 95 -0.34 2.52 -11.18
CA GLU A 95 -0.11 3.97 -11.33
C GLU A 95 1.38 4.33 -11.20
N ALA A 96 2.14 3.56 -10.41
CA ALA A 96 3.58 3.70 -10.27
C ALA A 96 4.41 2.90 -11.31
N GLY A 97 3.78 2.35 -12.36
CA GLY A 97 4.48 1.69 -13.47
C GLY A 97 4.60 0.16 -13.36
N TRP A 98 3.92 -0.48 -12.40
CA TRP A 98 3.87 -1.93 -12.33
C TRP A 98 3.04 -2.51 -13.49
N ASP A 99 3.66 -3.42 -14.23
CA ASP A 99 3.05 -4.27 -15.24
C ASP A 99 3.13 -5.74 -14.79
N ALA A 100 1.97 -6.31 -14.47
CA ALA A 100 1.86 -7.69 -14.01
C ALA A 100 2.39 -8.71 -15.04
N LYS A 101 2.27 -8.42 -16.35
CA LYS A 101 2.77 -9.30 -17.41
C LYS A 101 4.29 -9.29 -17.50
N LYS A 102 4.93 -8.19 -17.10
CA LYS A 102 6.40 -8.08 -17.05
C LYS A 102 6.97 -8.61 -15.74
N GLY A 103 6.16 -8.70 -14.67
CA GLY A 103 6.66 -9.09 -13.35
C GLY A 103 7.60 -8.05 -12.73
N ASN A 104 7.52 -6.79 -13.17
CA ASN A 104 8.51 -5.75 -12.87
C ASN A 104 8.29 -5.03 -11.52
N LEU A 105 7.49 -5.58 -10.58
CA LEU A 105 7.09 -4.84 -9.37
C LEU A 105 8.30 -4.37 -8.56
N CYS A 106 9.27 -5.24 -8.29
CA CYS A 106 10.46 -4.86 -7.53
C CYS A 106 11.40 -3.91 -8.28
N GLU A 107 11.30 -3.82 -9.61
CA GLU A 107 12.10 -2.89 -10.41
C GLU A 107 11.55 -1.47 -10.28
N VAL A 108 10.23 -1.32 -10.35
CA VAL A 108 9.58 0.00 -10.27
C VAL A 108 9.28 0.43 -8.82
N LEU A 109 9.12 -0.53 -7.92
CA LEU A 109 8.74 -0.33 -6.52
C LEU A 109 9.55 -1.26 -5.59
N PRO A 110 10.85 -0.98 -5.38
CA PRO A 110 11.70 -1.78 -4.51
C PRO A 110 11.13 -1.89 -3.08
N GLY A 111 11.13 -3.11 -2.53
CA GLY A 111 10.65 -3.36 -1.17
C GLY A 111 9.14 -3.25 -0.98
N ARG A 112 8.34 -3.30 -2.07
CA ARG A 112 6.88 -3.31 -2.02
C ARG A 112 6.29 -4.66 -2.41
N ALA A 113 5.09 -4.93 -1.89
CA ALA A 113 4.28 -6.09 -2.25
C ALA A 113 2.82 -5.67 -2.50
N ILE A 114 2.08 -6.49 -3.24
CA ILE A 114 0.67 -6.23 -3.54
C ILE A 114 -0.22 -6.67 -2.39
N GLY A 115 -1.13 -5.81 -1.94
CA GLY A 115 -2.13 -6.14 -0.93
C GLY A 115 -3.03 -4.97 -0.55
N GLY A 116 -4.15 -5.30 0.08
CA GLY A 116 -5.17 -4.33 0.51
C GLY A 116 -6.35 -4.20 -0.44
N ASP A 117 -6.35 -4.91 -1.58
CA ASP A 117 -7.49 -4.93 -2.48
C ASP A 117 -8.64 -5.77 -1.90
N ARG A 118 -9.88 -5.39 -2.23
CA ARG A 118 -11.09 -6.12 -1.83
C ARG A 118 -11.12 -7.50 -2.49
N PHE A 119 -11.24 -8.55 -1.67
CA PHE A 119 -11.49 -9.91 -2.12
C PHE A 119 -12.99 -10.18 -2.14
N SER A 120 -13.53 -10.50 -3.32
CA SER A 120 -14.99 -10.60 -3.49
C SER A 120 -15.64 -11.86 -2.92
N ASN A 121 -14.86 -12.90 -2.58
CA ASN A 121 -15.35 -14.18 -2.07
C ASN A 121 -16.52 -14.78 -2.89
N ARG A 122 -16.43 -14.70 -4.23
CA ARG A 122 -17.51 -15.14 -5.15
C ARG A 122 -17.83 -16.63 -5.03
N GLU A 123 -16.80 -17.43 -4.80
CA GLU A 123 -16.90 -18.89 -4.62
C GLU A 123 -17.35 -19.28 -3.22
N LYS A 124 -17.50 -18.31 -2.30
CA LYS A 124 -17.96 -18.52 -0.92
C LYS A 124 -17.09 -19.50 -0.12
N GLY A 125 -15.80 -19.58 -0.43
CA GLY A 125 -14.83 -20.40 0.30
C GLY A 125 -14.46 -19.84 1.67
N LEU A 126 -14.76 -18.57 1.94
CA LEU A 126 -14.59 -17.93 3.25
C LEU A 126 -15.94 -17.65 3.93
N PRO A 127 -15.99 -17.61 5.28
CA PRO A 127 -17.21 -17.32 6.03
C PRO A 127 -17.88 -15.99 5.66
N ILE A 128 -19.20 -16.02 5.48
CA ILE A 128 -20.03 -14.85 5.13
C ILE A 128 -20.82 -14.41 6.36
N ALA A 129 -20.84 -13.11 6.63
CA ALA A 129 -21.66 -12.47 7.65
C ALA A 129 -22.12 -11.10 7.15
N ASP A 130 -23.20 -10.56 7.70
CA ASP A 130 -23.68 -9.24 7.31
C ASP A 130 -22.64 -8.15 7.63
N GLY A 131 -22.46 -7.21 6.70
CA GLY A 131 -21.41 -6.19 6.78
C GLY A 131 -19.96 -6.69 6.65
N ARG A 132 -19.69 -8.01 6.67
CA ARG A 132 -18.33 -8.54 6.55
C ARG A 132 -17.77 -8.29 5.15
N GLN A 133 -16.58 -7.72 5.13
CA GLN A 133 -15.79 -7.55 3.92
C GLN A 133 -14.53 -8.39 4.01
N TRP A 134 -14.04 -8.84 2.85
CA TRP A 134 -12.79 -9.56 2.73
C TRP A 134 -11.80 -8.77 1.89
N PHE A 135 -10.52 -8.90 2.23
CA PHE A 135 -9.39 -8.27 1.57
C PHE A 135 -8.28 -9.30 1.36
N GLU A 136 -7.36 -9.03 0.44
CA GLU A 136 -6.26 -9.93 0.12
C GLU A 136 -4.89 -9.22 0.17
N ALA A 137 -3.84 -9.99 0.46
CA ALA A 137 -2.44 -9.57 0.33
C ALA A 137 -1.57 -10.73 -0.12
N ASP A 138 -0.54 -10.44 -0.93
CA ASP A 138 0.46 -11.43 -1.32
C ASP A 138 1.34 -11.77 -0.11
N ILE A 139 1.60 -13.05 0.09
CA ILE A 139 2.61 -13.53 1.05
C ILE A 139 3.64 -14.37 0.31
N ASN A 140 4.81 -14.56 0.92
CA ASN A 140 5.93 -15.32 0.35
C ASN A 140 6.37 -14.81 -1.04
N TYR A 141 6.28 -13.49 -1.27
CA TYR A 141 6.62 -12.87 -2.56
C TYR A 141 8.12 -12.69 -2.72
N ARG A 142 8.67 -13.10 -3.87
CA ARG A 142 10.13 -13.17 -4.13
C ARG A 142 10.59 -12.32 -5.31
N CYS A 143 9.95 -11.17 -5.54
CA CYS A 143 10.11 -10.39 -6.78
C CYS A 143 9.68 -11.15 -8.05
N GLY A 144 9.69 -10.47 -9.21
CA GLY A 144 9.20 -11.05 -10.45
C GLY A 144 7.67 -11.20 -10.49
N HIS A 145 7.21 -12.27 -11.12
CA HIS A 145 5.78 -12.61 -11.14
C HIS A 145 5.27 -12.95 -9.73
N ARG A 146 4.03 -12.55 -9.45
CA ARG A 146 3.36 -12.87 -8.18
C ARG A 146 3.11 -14.38 -8.10
N GLY A 147 3.45 -14.97 -6.96
CA GLY A 147 3.22 -16.40 -6.68
C GLY A 147 1.76 -16.71 -6.35
N ALA A 148 1.51 -17.90 -5.80
CA ALA A 148 0.16 -18.36 -5.49
C ALA A 148 -0.39 -18.01 -4.11
N ASP A 149 0.51 -17.62 -3.22
CA ASP A 149 0.20 -17.53 -1.80
C ASP A 149 -0.46 -16.19 -1.46
N ARG A 150 -1.54 -16.27 -0.69
CA ARG A 150 -2.40 -15.14 -0.34
C ARG A 150 -2.76 -15.23 1.13
N LEU A 151 -2.66 -14.11 1.81
CA LEU A 151 -3.34 -13.86 3.07
C LEU A 151 -4.69 -13.20 2.76
N LEU A 152 -5.75 -13.70 3.40
CA LEU A 152 -7.11 -13.19 3.31
C LEU A 152 -7.53 -12.72 4.69
N TYR A 153 -7.99 -11.48 4.82
CA TYR A 153 -8.40 -10.94 6.11
C TYR A 153 -9.74 -10.25 6.01
N SER A 154 -10.54 -10.39 7.07
CA SER A 154 -11.87 -9.82 7.13
C SER A 154 -11.88 -8.47 7.85
N SER A 155 -12.91 -7.67 7.59
CA SER A 155 -13.17 -6.41 8.30
C SER A 155 -13.39 -6.58 9.81
N ASP A 156 -13.72 -7.80 10.26
CA ASP A 156 -13.95 -8.18 11.65
C ASP A 156 -12.82 -9.05 12.23
N GLY A 157 -11.66 -9.12 11.56
CA GLY A 157 -10.41 -9.60 12.16
C GLY A 157 -10.06 -11.08 11.99
N MET A 158 -10.82 -11.83 11.18
CA MET A 158 -10.46 -13.19 10.79
C MET A 158 -9.28 -13.18 9.82
N ILE A 159 -8.42 -14.20 9.87
CA ILE A 159 -7.30 -14.35 8.95
C ILE A 159 -7.26 -15.78 8.41
N PHE A 160 -7.21 -15.89 7.08
CA PHE A 160 -7.01 -17.12 6.34
C PHE A 160 -5.79 -17.01 5.45
N VAL A 161 -5.24 -18.16 5.07
CA VAL A 161 -4.19 -18.29 4.06
C VAL A 161 -4.63 -19.26 2.98
N SER A 162 -4.27 -18.96 1.74
CA SER A 162 -4.31 -19.89 0.61
C SER A 162 -2.92 -19.97 -0.02
N THR A 163 -2.45 -21.16 -0.34
CA THR A 163 -1.15 -21.41 -1.02
C THR A 163 -1.33 -22.04 -2.39
N ASP A 164 -2.54 -21.97 -2.94
CA ASP A 164 -2.94 -22.72 -4.14
C ASP A 164 -3.82 -21.90 -5.10
N HIS A 165 -3.64 -20.57 -5.12
CA HIS A 165 -4.45 -19.63 -5.90
C HIS A 165 -5.93 -19.69 -5.53
N TYR A 166 -6.24 -19.53 -4.24
CA TYR A 166 -7.61 -19.41 -3.71
C TYR A 166 -8.47 -20.67 -3.83
N LYS A 167 -7.88 -21.86 -4.09
CA LYS A 167 -8.64 -23.11 -4.17
C LYS A 167 -9.01 -23.64 -2.80
N THR A 168 -8.10 -23.53 -1.83
CA THR A 168 -8.33 -23.90 -0.44
C THR A 168 -7.91 -22.77 0.50
N PHE A 169 -8.52 -22.75 1.69
CA PHE A 169 -8.29 -21.73 2.71
C PHE A 169 -8.07 -22.40 4.06
N GLN A 170 -6.97 -22.04 4.73
CA GLN A 170 -6.67 -22.44 6.10
C GLN A 170 -6.86 -21.24 7.01
N GLN A 171 -7.71 -21.37 8.04
CA GLN A 171 -7.82 -20.34 9.07
C GLN A 171 -6.57 -20.34 9.94
N VAL A 172 -6.02 -19.15 10.18
CA VAL A 172 -4.87 -18.94 11.07
C VAL A 172 -5.21 -18.00 12.22
N LYS A 173 -6.33 -17.26 12.13
CA LYS A 173 -6.93 -16.48 13.22
C LYS A 173 -8.44 -16.37 13.05
#